data_AF-A0A6I9NWT8-F1
#
_entry.id   AF-A0A6I9NWT8-F1
#
_cell.length_a   1.000
_cell.length_b   1.000
_cell.length_c   1.000
_cell.angle_alpha   90.00
_cell.angle_beta   90.00
_cell.angle_gamma   90.00
#
_symmetry.space_group_name_H-M   'P 1'
#
loop_
_entity.id
_entity.type
_entity.pdbx_description
1 polymer ?
#
loop_
_entity_poly.entity_id
_entity_poly.type
_entity_poly.pdbx_seq_one_letter_code
_entity_poly.pdbx_strand_id
1 'polypeptide(L)'
;MAVSSSTEKTLPFPIIADHNRALSIELGMLDPDERDSDGLPLTARCVFVIGPDKKMKLSILYPATTGRNFDELLRAIDSLQLTAQKKVATPVDWKLGDKAMVIPSLSDAEAAALFPNGVTTKEVPSGKNYLRYTQP
;
A
#
# COMPACT_ATOMS: atom_id res chain seq x y z
N MET A 1 4.41 -8.93 -50.74
CA MET A 1 3.96 -8.16 -49.56
C MET A 1 4.64 -8.75 -48.35
N ALA A 2 5.64 -8.06 -47.79
CA ALA A 2 6.29 -8.46 -46.55
C ALA A 2 5.64 -7.69 -45.41
N VAL A 3 4.97 -8.38 -44.50
CA VAL A 3 4.54 -7.77 -43.24
C VAL A 3 5.76 -7.77 -42.31
N SER A 4 6.37 -6.60 -42.14
CA SER A 4 7.43 -6.36 -41.16
C SER A 4 6.84 -6.49 -39.75
N SER A 5 7.24 -7.52 -39.00
CA SER A 5 6.87 -7.70 -37.60
C SER A 5 7.92 -7.08 -36.67
N SER A 6 7.81 -5.78 -36.40
CA SER A 6 8.63 -5.12 -35.37
C SER A 6 7.76 -4.22 -34.50
N THR A 7 7.04 -4.83 -33.54
CA THR A 7 6.54 -4.13 -32.36
C THR A 7 7.55 -4.37 -31.24
N GLU A 8 8.42 -3.38 -30.97
CA GLU A 8 9.21 -3.38 -29.73
C GLU A 8 8.25 -3.51 -28.54
N LYS A 9 8.35 -4.60 -27.79
CA LYS A 9 7.53 -4.84 -26.59
C LYS A 9 8.16 -4.06 -25.42
N THR A 10 7.91 -2.76 -25.36
CA THR A 10 8.33 -1.92 -24.23
C THR A 10 7.40 -2.14 -23.04
N LEU A 11 7.99 -2.46 -21.88
CA LEU A 11 7.25 -2.54 -20.62
C LEU A 11 6.93 -1.12 -20.11
N PRO A 12 5.78 -0.90 -19.45
CA PRO A 12 5.43 0.41 -18.90
C PRO A 12 6.21 0.78 -17.62
N PHE A 13 7.13 -0.09 -17.18
CA PHE A 13 7.96 0.10 -16.00
C PHE A 13 9.37 -0.46 -16.23
N PRO A 14 10.40 0.11 -15.58
CA PRO A 14 11.76 -0.43 -15.64
C PRO A 14 11.91 -1.68 -14.76
N ILE A 15 12.94 -2.48 -15.06
CA ILE A 15 13.38 -3.60 -14.22
C ILE A 15 14.83 -3.34 -13.83
N ILE A 16 15.11 -3.37 -12.52
CA ILE A 16 16.45 -3.14 -11.98
C ILE A 16 17.25 -4.45 -12.04
N ALA A 17 18.50 -4.37 -12.49
CA ALA A 17 19.44 -5.48 -12.45
C ALA A 17 20.34 -5.36 -11.20
N ASP A 18 20.18 -6.25 -10.23
CA ASP A 18 20.93 -6.27 -8.95
C ASP A 18 21.85 -7.50 -8.86
N HIS A 19 22.73 -7.68 -9.84
CA HIS A 19 23.56 -8.89 -9.97
C HIS A 19 24.49 -9.14 -8.77
N ASN A 20 24.93 -8.10 -8.07
CA ASN A 20 25.78 -8.23 -6.88
C ASN A 20 24.98 -8.30 -5.58
N ARG A 21 23.63 -8.27 -5.65
CA ARG A 21 22.70 -8.35 -4.52
C ARG A 21 22.85 -7.22 -3.51
N ALA A 22 23.51 -6.11 -3.89
CA ALA A 22 23.78 -5.00 -2.98
C ALA A 22 22.46 -4.40 -2.48
N LEU A 23 21.52 -4.13 -3.39
CA LEU A 23 20.21 -3.60 -3.02
C LEU A 23 19.38 -4.63 -2.26
N SER A 24 19.41 -5.89 -2.70
CA SER A 24 18.66 -6.98 -2.07
C SER A 24 19.07 -7.22 -0.62
N ILE A 25 20.37 -7.10 -0.30
CA ILE A 25 20.90 -7.20 1.07
C ILE A 25 20.52 -5.95 1.88
N GLU A 26 20.79 -4.76 1.35
CA GLU A 26 20.53 -3.50 2.04
C GLU A 26 19.05 -3.33 2.42
N LEU A 27 18.16 -3.76 1.52
CA LEU A 27 16.72 -3.65 1.69
C LEU A 27 16.06 -4.91 2.29
N GLY A 28 16.86 -5.90 2.72
CA GLY A 28 16.37 -7.10 3.40
C GLY A 28 15.40 -7.93 2.56
N MET A 29 15.64 -8.04 1.25
CA MET A 29 14.72 -8.68 0.30
C MET A 29 15.04 -10.15 -0.01
N LEU A 30 16.09 -10.72 0.56
CA LEU A 30 16.51 -12.08 0.21
C LEU A 30 15.52 -13.13 0.76
N ASP A 31 15.16 -14.08 -0.09
CA ASP A 31 14.35 -15.24 0.29
C ASP A 31 15.23 -16.27 1.02
N PRO A 32 14.78 -16.80 2.17
CA PRO A 32 15.58 -17.76 2.93
C PRO A 32 15.81 -19.07 2.18
N ASP A 33 14.90 -19.46 1.27
CA ASP A 33 14.87 -20.80 0.68
C ASP A 33 15.27 -20.79 -0.81
N GLU A 34 14.96 -19.71 -1.54
CA GLU A 34 15.25 -19.66 -2.98
C GLU A 34 16.72 -19.37 -3.29
N ARG A 35 17.27 -20.14 -4.22
CA ARG A 35 18.65 -20.03 -4.71
C ARG A 35 18.70 -20.10 -6.24
N ASP A 36 19.67 -19.43 -6.85
CA ASP A 36 20.00 -19.63 -8.25
C ASP A 36 20.82 -20.92 -8.48
N SER A 37 21.17 -21.20 -9.74
CA SER A 37 21.96 -22.38 -10.13
C SER A 37 23.35 -22.43 -9.47
N ASP A 38 23.88 -21.29 -9.06
CA ASP A 38 25.19 -21.17 -8.42
C ASP A 38 25.05 -21.23 -6.88
N GLY A 39 23.83 -21.46 -6.36
CA GLY A 39 23.55 -21.56 -4.94
C GLY A 39 23.43 -20.21 -4.22
N LEU A 40 23.32 -19.10 -4.95
CA LEU A 40 23.20 -17.77 -4.36
C LEU A 40 21.74 -17.41 -4.06
N PRO A 41 21.43 -16.75 -2.92
CA PRO A 41 20.09 -16.28 -2.59
C PRO A 41 19.46 -15.39 -3.66
N LEU A 42 18.17 -15.62 -3.91
CA LEU A 42 17.31 -14.78 -4.74
C LEU A 42 16.42 -13.88 -3.89
N THR A 43 15.85 -12.84 -4.48
CA THR A 43 14.90 -11.98 -3.78
C THR A 43 13.56 -12.68 -3.58
N ALA A 44 12.97 -12.50 -2.41
CA ALA A 44 11.56 -12.73 -2.13
C ALA A 44 10.69 -11.73 -2.93
N ARG A 45 9.37 -11.89 -2.84
CA ARG A 45 8.40 -11.03 -3.55
C ARG A 45 8.07 -9.78 -2.72
N CYS A 46 9.07 -8.92 -2.55
CA CYS A 46 8.92 -7.67 -1.82
C CYS A 46 8.13 -6.62 -2.62
N VAL A 47 7.42 -5.74 -1.90
CA VAL A 47 6.80 -4.52 -2.40
C VAL A 47 7.11 -3.41 -1.41
N PHE A 48 7.59 -2.27 -1.92
CA PHE A 48 7.78 -1.05 -1.12
C PHE A 48 7.01 0.09 -1.78
N VAL A 49 6.11 0.73 -1.04
CA VAL A 49 5.41 1.92 -1.49
C VAL A 49 6.11 3.14 -0.89
N ILE A 50 6.68 3.97 -1.76
CA ILE A 50 7.49 5.14 -1.38
C ILE A 50 6.70 6.42 -1.66
N GLY A 51 6.59 7.29 -0.66
CA GLY A 51 5.92 8.57 -0.82
C GLY A 51 6.74 9.60 -1.62
N PRO A 52 6.14 10.72 -2.05
CA PRO A 52 6.87 11.82 -2.69
C PRO A 52 8.01 12.38 -1.81
N ASP A 53 7.85 12.29 -0.50
CA ASP A 53 8.84 12.64 0.55
C ASP A 53 9.97 11.62 0.70
N LYS A 54 10.04 10.61 -0.19
CA LYS A 54 11.06 9.53 -0.21
C LYS A 54 11.05 8.65 1.03
N LYS A 55 10.01 8.72 1.86
CA LYS A 55 9.82 7.84 3.01
C LYS A 55 8.97 6.64 2.63
N MET A 56 9.33 5.48 3.16
CA MET A 56 8.52 4.27 3.05
C MET A 56 7.17 4.49 3.74
N LYS A 57 6.08 4.13 3.05
CA LYS A 57 4.70 4.24 3.56
C LYS A 57 4.10 2.88 3.87
N LEU A 58 4.49 1.86 3.12
CA LEU A 58 4.01 0.49 3.27
C LEU A 58 5.06 -0.47 2.69
N SER A 59 5.18 -1.64 3.31
CA SER A 59 5.95 -2.77 2.76
C SER A 59 5.14 -4.07 2.84
N ILE A 60 5.35 -4.95 1.88
CA ILE A 60 4.79 -6.31 1.86
C ILE A 60 5.92 -7.27 1.52
N LEU A 61 6.07 -8.35 2.29
CA LEU A 61 7.05 -9.40 2.06
C LEU A 61 6.31 -10.74 1.89
N TYR A 62 6.27 -11.25 0.66
CA TYR A 62 5.75 -12.58 0.34
C TYR A 62 6.92 -13.48 -0.08
N PRO A 63 6.90 -14.78 0.25
CA PRO A 63 7.89 -15.72 -0.26
C PRO A 63 7.75 -15.91 -1.78
N ALA A 64 8.76 -16.48 -2.43
CA ALA A 64 8.66 -16.81 -3.86
C ALA A 64 7.50 -17.77 -4.19
N THR A 65 7.11 -18.62 -3.26
CA THR A 65 6.03 -19.60 -3.42
C THR A 65 4.62 -18.98 -3.42
N THR A 66 4.44 -17.77 -2.89
CA THR A 66 3.12 -17.13 -2.77
C THR A 66 3.03 -15.90 -3.67
N GLY A 67 2.19 -15.99 -4.71
CA GLY A 67 1.89 -14.85 -5.58
C GLY A 67 1.25 -13.68 -4.83
N ARG A 68 1.56 -12.44 -5.25
CA ARG A 68 1.00 -11.22 -4.66
C ARG A 68 -0.42 -10.95 -5.18
N ASN A 69 -1.23 -10.29 -4.36
CA ASN A 69 -2.53 -9.75 -4.77
C ASN A 69 -2.40 -8.28 -5.19
N PHE A 70 -2.51 -7.99 -6.49
CA PHE A 70 -2.40 -6.61 -7.00
C PHE A 70 -3.60 -5.72 -6.67
N ASP A 71 -4.79 -6.29 -6.45
CA ASP A 71 -5.95 -5.51 -6.02
C ASP A 71 -5.71 -4.94 -4.61
N GLU A 72 -5.04 -5.71 -3.74
CA GLU A 72 -4.65 -5.21 -2.42
C GLU A 72 -3.60 -4.11 -2.49
N LEU A 73 -2.63 -4.22 -3.42
CA LEU A 73 -1.66 -3.14 -3.64
C LEU A 73 -2.36 -1.84 -4.05
N LEU A 74 -3.31 -1.90 -5.00
CA LEU A 74 -4.07 -0.74 -5.44
C LEU A 74 -4.94 -0.17 -4.31
N ARG A 75 -5.68 -1.02 -3.60
CA ARG A 75 -6.51 -0.63 -2.45
C ARG A 75 -5.70 0.08 -1.37
N ALA A 76 -4.51 -0.43 -1.07
CA ALA A 76 -3.61 0.18 -0.10
C ALA A 76 -3.04 1.51 -0.59
N ILE A 77 -2.72 1.66 -1.88
CA ILE A 77 -2.29 2.93 -2.48
C ILE A 77 -3.42 3.97 -2.38
N ASP A 78 -4.67 3.61 -2.69
CA ASP A 78 -5.82 4.49 -2.55
C ASP A 78 -6.00 4.97 -1.10
N SER A 79 -5.86 4.06 -0.14
CA SER A 79 -5.88 4.39 1.29
C SER A 79 -4.76 5.36 1.68
N LEU A 80 -3.51 5.09 1.26
CA LEU A 80 -2.36 5.96 1.56
C LEU A 80 -2.54 7.36 0.99
N GLN A 81 -3.06 7.48 -0.23
CA GLN A 81 -3.33 8.78 -0.85
C GLN A 81 -4.49 9.52 -0.16
N LEU A 82 -5.57 8.81 0.19
CA LEU A 82 -6.72 9.37 0.89
C LEU A 82 -6.31 9.94 2.26
N THR A 83 -5.59 9.14 3.05
CA THR A 83 -5.17 9.49 4.42
C THR A 83 -4.06 10.55 4.44
N ALA A 84 -3.31 10.72 3.34
CA ALA A 84 -2.40 11.85 3.19
C ALA A 84 -3.12 13.19 2.97
N GLN A 85 -4.32 13.16 2.36
CA GLN A 85 -5.08 14.37 1.99
C GLN A 85 -6.15 14.72 3.03
N LYS A 86 -6.78 13.73 3.65
CA LYS A 86 -7.90 13.90 4.58
C LYS A 86 -7.53 13.35 5.96
N LYS A 87 -8.05 13.97 7.02
CA LYS A 87 -7.83 13.57 8.41
C LYS A 87 -8.67 12.35 8.81
N VAL A 88 -8.52 11.26 8.05
CA VAL A 88 -9.22 9.99 8.21
C VAL A 88 -8.24 8.82 8.23
N ALA A 89 -8.73 7.64 8.61
CA ALA A 89 -8.05 6.36 8.47
C ALA A 89 -9.01 5.34 7.84
N THR A 90 -8.53 4.45 6.99
CA THR A 90 -9.39 3.41 6.36
C THR A 90 -9.55 2.22 7.31
N PRO A 91 -10.78 1.74 7.60
CA PRO A 91 -11.00 0.56 8.44
C PRO A 91 -10.52 -0.74 7.77
N VAL A 92 -10.63 -1.85 8.50
CA VAL A 92 -10.40 -3.20 7.96
C VAL A 92 -11.28 -3.44 6.73
N ASP A 93 -10.72 -4.12 5.73
CA ASP A 93 -11.38 -4.46 4.46
C ASP A 93 -11.98 -3.29 3.67
N TRP A 94 -11.60 -2.04 4.00
CA TRP A 94 -12.08 -0.83 3.32
C TRP A 94 -11.82 -0.87 1.83
N LYS A 95 -12.83 -0.53 1.03
CA LYS A 95 -12.72 -0.31 -0.41
C LYS A 95 -12.96 1.16 -0.75
N LEU A 96 -12.45 1.58 -1.91
CA LEU A 96 -12.67 2.93 -2.39
C LEU A 96 -14.17 3.24 -2.47
N GLY A 97 -14.59 4.32 -1.82
CA GLY A 97 -15.99 4.71 -1.69
C GLY A 97 -16.65 4.33 -0.36
N ASP A 98 -16.08 3.39 0.40
CA ASP A 98 -16.58 3.06 1.74
C ASP A 98 -16.29 4.19 2.74
N LYS A 99 -17.06 4.20 3.82
CA LYS A 99 -16.84 5.13 4.94
C LYS A 99 -15.45 4.90 5.55
N ALA A 100 -14.79 6.01 5.88
CA ALA A 100 -13.53 6.01 6.61
C ALA A 100 -13.76 6.34 8.09
N MET A 101 -12.75 6.07 8.91
CA MET A 101 -12.71 6.42 10.32
C MET A 101 -12.18 7.85 10.49
N VAL A 102 -12.84 8.66 11.31
CA VAL A 102 -12.27 9.96 11.72
C VAL A 102 -11.10 9.70 12.65
N ILE A 103 -9.96 10.37 12.45
CA ILE A 103 -8.80 10.16 13.32
C ILE A 103 -9.15 10.50 14.79
N PRO A 104 -8.73 9.71 15.78
CA PRO A 104 -9.14 9.91 17.17
C PRO A 104 -8.68 11.24 17.79
N SER A 105 -7.65 11.86 17.24
CA SER A 105 -7.07 13.11 17.75
C SER A 105 -7.92 14.35 17.44
N LEU A 106 -8.88 14.27 16.51
CA LEU A 106 -9.76 15.41 16.22
C LEU A 106 -10.84 15.54 17.29
N SER A 107 -11.08 16.77 17.75
CA SER A 107 -12.29 17.08 18.52
C SER A 107 -13.56 16.94 17.66
N ASP A 108 -14.72 16.84 18.31
CA ASP A 108 -16.00 16.71 17.60
C ASP A 108 -16.31 17.96 16.76
N ALA A 109 -15.91 19.15 17.23
CA ALA A 109 -16.06 20.41 16.50
C ALA A 109 -15.19 20.45 15.23
N GLU A 110 -13.92 20.04 15.33
CA GLU A 110 -13.03 19.96 14.16
C GLU A 110 -13.51 18.90 13.17
N ALA A 111 -13.97 17.75 13.66
CA ALA A 111 -14.50 16.69 12.82
C ALA A 111 -15.76 17.16 12.07
N ALA A 112 -16.69 17.86 12.73
CA ALA A 112 -17.88 18.42 12.10
C ALA A 112 -17.52 19.48 11.03
N ALA A 113 -16.50 20.29 11.27
CA ALA A 113 -16.04 21.29 10.30
C ALA A 113 -15.35 20.67 9.07
N LEU A 114 -14.54 19.62 9.28
CA LEU A 114 -13.80 18.95 8.20
C LEU A 114 -14.68 18.00 7.39
N PHE A 115 -15.75 17.47 7.97
CA PHE A 115 -16.61 16.47 7.36
C PHE A 115 -18.08 16.91 7.31
N PRO A 116 -18.46 17.83 6.38
CA PRO A 116 -19.81 18.39 6.31
C PRO A 116 -20.88 17.36 5.93
N ASN A 117 -20.49 16.22 5.33
CA ASN A 117 -21.37 15.09 5.04
C ASN A 117 -21.77 14.29 6.29
N GLY A 118 -21.27 14.68 7.46
CA GLY A 118 -21.62 14.12 8.75
C GLY A 118 -20.60 13.13 9.30
N VAL A 119 -20.62 13.00 10.62
CA VAL A 119 -19.82 12.05 11.40
C VAL A 119 -20.78 11.18 12.19
N THR A 120 -20.64 9.86 12.06
CA THR A 120 -21.42 8.88 12.83
C THR A 120 -20.55 8.30 13.93
N THR A 121 -20.89 8.55 15.19
CA THR A 121 -20.23 7.93 16.34
C THR A 121 -20.97 6.66 16.72
N LYS A 122 -20.24 5.55 16.85
CA LYS A 122 -20.79 4.29 17.36
C LYS A 122 -20.51 4.19 18.85
N GLU A 123 -21.57 4.11 19.64
CA GLU A 123 -21.50 3.89 21.07
C GLU A 123 -20.82 2.55 21.40
N VAL A 124 -19.94 2.58 22.39
CA VAL A 124 -19.19 1.41 22.87
C VAL A 124 -19.25 1.34 24.39
N PRO A 125 -19.16 0.15 25.01
CA PRO A 125 -19.30 -0.01 26.47
C PRO A 125 -18.36 0.84 27.32
N SER A 126 -17.23 1.27 26.76
CA SER A 126 -16.28 2.16 27.44
C SER A 126 -16.76 3.60 27.62
N GLY A 127 -17.86 4.00 26.95
CA GLY A 127 -18.36 5.38 26.92
C GLY A 127 -17.45 6.38 26.20
N LYS A 128 -16.40 5.90 25.50
CA LYS A 128 -15.48 6.75 24.74
C LYS A 128 -15.93 6.89 23.28
N ASN A 129 -15.79 8.09 22.73
CA ASN A 129 -16.27 8.45 21.39
C ASN A 129 -15.19 8.32 20.29
N TYR A 130 -14.35 7.29 20.34
CA TYR A 130 -13.29 7.12 19.35
C TYR A 130 -13.76 6.43 18.07
N LEU A 131 -14.88 5.69 18.12
CA LEU A 131 -15.37 4.89 17.00
C LEU A 131 -16.27 5.73 16.09
N ARG A 132 -15.65 6.64 15.34
CA ARG A 132 -16.32 7.63 14.49
C ARG A 132 -16.10 7.35 13.00
N TYR A 133 -17.17 7.36 12.23
CA TYR A 133 -17.17 7.12 10.78
C TYR A 133 -17.59 8.38 10.02
N THR A 134 -17.04 8.59 8.83
CA THR A 134 -17.49 9.64 7.92
C THR A 134 -17.38 9.18 6.46
N GLN A 135 -18.10 9.85 5.57
CA GLN A 135 -17.92 9.69 4.13
C GLN A 135 -16.86 10.71 3.68
N PRO A 136 -15.61 10.29 3.42
CA PRO A 136 -14.50 11.19 3.26
C PRO A 136 -14.57 12.00 1.97
#